data_AF-A0A1M6Q631-F1
#
_entry.id   AF-A0A1M6Q631-F1
#
_cell.length_a   1.000
_cell.length_b   1.000
_cell.length_c   1.000
_cell.angle_alpha   90.00
_cell.angle_beta   90.00
_cell.angle_gamma   90.00
#
_symmetry.space_group_name_H-M   'P 1'
#
loop_
_entity.id
_entity.type
_entity.pdbx_description
1 polymer ?
#
loop_
_entity_poly.entity_id
_entity_poly.type
_entity_poly.pdbx_seq_one_letter_code
_entity_poly.pdbx_strand_id
1 'polypeptide(L)'
;MSEGFDFGLIFQTKGHKLIKNFKFLGFVDPQNLKLLEDLLKTDLGYMKDPNKRRPFVYVEQGEYLIVFFLTTKKFYKDKDTNIDLGACVKTASECKWIKRNSYLFYDRHRKRITGYRLKSGVFNFIGCGYCKDLDIIDKYIEENCVVSFEDKRV
;
A
#
# COMPACT_ATOMS: atom_id res chain seq x y z
N MET A 1 17.84 11.85 18.50
CA MET A 1 17.42 10.58 19.13
C MET A 1 16.13 10.20 18.43
N SER A 2 16.23 9.28 17.48
CA SER A 2 15.11 8.85 16.64
C SER A 2 14.92 7.38 16.96
N GLU A 3 13.91 7.07 17.75
CA GLU A 3 13.56 5.69 18.08
C GLU A 3 13.05 5.02 16.80
N GLY A 4 13.86 4.11 16.26
CA GLY A 4 13.44 3.19 15.22
C GLY A 4 12.35 2.29 15.79
N PHE A 5 11.18 2.29 15.18
CA PHE A 5 10.16 1.28 15.42
C PHE A 5 10.66 -0.04 14.85
N ASP A 6 11.24 -0.86 15.73
CA ASP A 6 11.66 -2.22 15.45
C ASP A 6 10.42 -3.15 15.46
N PHE A 7 9.88 -3.45 14.28
CA PHE A 7 8.86 -4.50 14.10
C PHE A 7 9.53 -5.88 13.94
N GLY A 8 10.46 -6.20 14.84
CA GLY A 8 10.97 -7.56 15.05
C GLY A 8 9.92 -8.44 15.74
N LEU A 9 8.79 -8.72 15.10
CA LEU A 9 7.86 -9.77 15.55
C LEU A 9 8.21 -11.10 14.88
N ILE A 10 9.03 -11.86 15.60
CA ILE A 10 9.49 -13.22 15.35
C ILE A 10 8.32 -14.14 14.99
N PHE A 11 8.36 -14.74 13.79
CA PHE A 11 7.72 -16.02 13.50
C PHE A 11 8.67 -16.93 12.72
N GLN A 12 9.62 -17.55 13.44
CA GLN A 12 10.24 -18.80 12.97
C GLN A 12 9.30 -19.95 13.31
N THR A 13 8.69 -20.57 12.30
CA THR A 13 8.18 -21.94 12.43
C THR A 13 8.78 -22.78 11.31
N LYS A 14 9.61 -23.73 11.71
CA LYS A 14 10.17 -24.79 10.86
C LYS A 14 9.05 -25.53 10.11
N GLY A 15 9.21 -25.69 8.79
CA GLY A 15 8.48 -26.66 7.98
C GLY A 15 7.17 -26.17 7.36
N HIS A 16 7.23 -25.78 6.08
CA HIS A 16 6.13 -25.84 5.09
C HIS A 16 4.72 -25.45 5.57
N LYS A 17 4.50 -24.16 5.85
CA LYS A 17 3.22 -23.48 5.63
C LYS A 17 3.51 -21.98 5.57
N LEU A 18 3.27 -21.36 4.41
CA LEU A 18 3.42 -19.91 4.25
C LEU A 18 2.73 -19.20 5.42
N ILE A 19 3.49 -18.40 6.17
CA ILE A 19 2.92 -17.38 7.04
C ILE A 19 1.90 -16.64 6.17
N LYS A 20 0.62 -16.63 6.57
CA LYS A 20 -0.38 -15.81 5.90
C LYS A 20 0.17 -14.39 5.88
N ASN A 21 0.62 -13.93 4.72
CA ASN A 21 1.20 -12.61 4.52
C ASN A 21 0.23 -11.59 5.12
N PHE A 22 0.61 -10.99 6.26
CA PHE A 22 -0.20 -9.96 6.88
C PHE A 22 -0.26 -8.78 5.92
N LYS A 23 -1.48 -8.27 5.70
CA LYS A 23 -1.69 -7.04 4.94
C LYS A 23 -1.78 -5.92 5.94
N PHE A 24 -1.14 -4.81 5.64
CA PHE A 24 -1.14 -3.64 6.49
C PHE A 24 -1.84 -2.48 5.79
N LEU A 25 -2.46 -1.60 6.57
CA LEU A 25 -3.05 -0.37 6.09
C LEU A 25 -2.13 0.78 6.48
N GLY A 26 -1.92 1.71 5.56
CA GLY A 26 -1.20 2.94 5.83
C GLY A 26 -1.73 4.10 5.00
N PHE A 27 -1.17 5.29 5.22
CA PHE A 27 -1.32 6.38 4.29
C PHE A 27 -0.04 7.18 4.14
N VAL A 28 0.10 7.77 2.96
CA VAL A 28 1.17 8.72 2.66
C VAL A 28 0.67 10.12 2.91
N ASP A 29 1.45 10.91 3.65
CA ASP A 29 1.20 12.33 3.84
C ASP A 29 1.48 13.12 2.55
N PRO A 30 1.09 14.41 2.47
CA PRO A 30 1.22 15.14 1.22
C PRO A 30 2.66 15.40 0.76
N GLN A 31 3.62 15.52 1.70
CA GLN A 31 5.03 15.75 1.37
C GLN A 31 5.64 14.51 0.71
N ASN A 32 5.40 13.34 1.30
CA ASN A 32 5.85 12.06 0.76
C ASN A 32 5.06 11.64 -0.49
N LEU A 33 3.81 12.10 -0.64
CA LEU A 33 3.01 11.80 -1.82
C LEU A 33 3.64 12.36 -3.10
N LYS A 34 4.13 13.61 -3.06
CA LYS A 34 4.83 14.21 -4.20
C LYS A 34 6.06 13.38 -4.61
N LEU A 35 6.90 13.03 -3.63
CA LEU A 35 8.11 12.22 -3.86
C LEU A 35 7.76 10.88 -4.51
N LEU A 36 6.70 10.22 -4.05
CA LEU A 36 6.22 8.98 -4.64
C LEU A 36 5.68 9.15 -6.06
N GLU A 37 4.92 10.21 -6.35
CA GLU A 37 4.45 10.45 -7.73
C GLU A 37 5.62 10.64 -8.69
N ASP A 38 6.64 11.40 -8.26
CA ASP A 38 7.86 11.64 -9.03
C ASP A 38 8.66 10.35 -9.27
N LEU A 39 8.71 9.46 -8.28
CA LEU A 39 9.37 8.16 -8.37
C LEU A 39 8.60 7.19 -9.28
N LEU A 40 7.30 7.06 -9.05
CA LEU A 40 6.44 6.06 -9.70
C LEU A 40 6.00 6.46 -11.11
N LYS A 41 6.13 7.75 -11.44
CA LYS A 41 5.60 8.40 -12.64
C LYS A 41 4.10 8.17 -12.78
N THR A 42 3.37 8.35 -11.67
CA THR A 42 1.94 8.09 -11.57
C THR A 42 1.26 9.20 -10.76
N ASP A 43 0.13 9.72 -11.25
CA ASP A 43 -0.71 10.72 -10.57
C ASP A 43 -1.54 10.08 -9.44
N LEU A 44 -1.00 10.11 -8.23
CA LEU A 44 -1.67 9.73 -6.98
C LEU A 44 -2.52 10.87 -6.40
N GLY A 45 -2.69 11.98 -7.12
CA GLY A 45 -3.55 13.10 -6.82
C GLY A 45 -2.91 14.31 -6.13
N TYR A 46 -1.59 14.35 -5.90
CA TYR A 46 -0.88 15.51 -5.35
C TYR A 46 -1.06 16.75 -6.24
N MET A 47 -0.89 16.60 -7.56
CA MET A 47 -1.05 17.72 -8.50
C MET A 47 -2.47 18.34 -8.50
N LYS A 48 -3.48 17.57 -8.07
CA LYS A 48 -4.87 18.04 -7.97
C LYS A 48 -5.19 18.66 -6.62
N ASP A 49 -4.50 18.22 -5.58
CA ASP A 49 -4.69 18.65 -4.21
C ASP A 49 -3.37 18.44 -3.44
N PRO A 50 -2.58 19.51 -3.22
CA PRO A 50 -1.30 19.41 -2.52
C PRO A 50 -1.42 19.03 -1.04
N ASN A 51 -2.63 19.01 -0.47
CA ASN A 51 -2.90 18.55 0.90
C ASN A 51 -3.40 17.11 0.93
N LYS A 52 -3.43 16.44 -0.23
CA LYS A 52 -3.99 15.10 -0.35
C LYS A 52 -3.16 14.09 0.41
N ARG A 53 -3.86 13.27 1.18
CA ARG A 53 -3.35 12.02 1.73
C ARG A 53 -3.82 10.86 0.87
N ARG A 54 -2.96 9.85 0.70
CA ARG A 54 -3.29 8.68 -0.12
C ARG A 54 -3.22 7.43 0.76
N PRO A 55 -4.36 6.79 1.07
CA PRO A 55 -4.32 5.52 1.77
C PRO A 55 -3.83 4.42 0.83
N PHE A 56 -3.22 3.39 1.40
CA PHE A 56 -2.72 2.24 0.68
C PHE A 56 -2.76 1.00 1.57
N VAL A 57 -2.79 -0.17 0.96
CA VAL A 57 -2.49 -1.43 1.63
C VAL A 57 -1.12 -1.93 1.18
N TYR A 58 -0.41 -2.60 2.07
CA TYR A 58 0.89 -3.17 1.73
C TYR A 58 1.13 -4.53 2.34
N VAL A 59 2.04 -5.27 1.69
CA VAL A 59 2.60 -6.53 2.17
C VAL A 59 4.10 -6.36 2.27
N GLU A 60 4.68 -6.79 3.39
CA GLU A 60 6.13 -6.81 3.56
C GLU A 60 6.72 -8.08 2.94
N GLN A 61 7.81 -7.93 2.20
CA GLN A 61 8.55 -9.01 1.56
C GLN A 61 10.06 -8.76 1.68
N GLY A 62 10.64 -9.20 2.80
CA GLY A 62 12.04 -8.94 3.12
C GLY A 62 12.28 -7.43 3.25
N GLU A 63 13.24 -6.89 2.49
CA GLU A 63 13.53 -5.45 2.46
C GLU A 63 12.51 -4.63 1.64
N TYR A 64 11.48 -5.24 1.07
CA TYR A 64 10.55 -4.57 0.16
C TYR A 64 9.13 -4.50 0.72
N LEU A 65 8.41 -3.46 0.30
CA LEU A 65 6.98 -3.29 0.46
C LEU A 65 6.32 -3.46 -0.91
N ILE A 66 5.31 -4.33 -1.02
CA ILE A 66 4.38 -4.31 -2.15
C ILE A 66 3.20 -3.44 -1.76
N VAL A 67 3.06 -2.29 -2.42
CA VAL A 67 2.09 -1.24 -2.09
C VAL A 67 0.98 -1.19 -3.14
N PHE A 68 -0.28 -1.21 -2.69
CA PHE A 68 -1.44 -0.95 -3.51
C PHE A 68 -2.18 0.29 -3.00
N PHE A 69 -2.16 1.37 -3.79
CA PHE A 69 -2.85 2.60 -3.41
C PHE A 69 -4.37 2.44 -3.48
N LEU A 70 -5.06 3.17 -2.61
CA LEU A 70 -6.50 3.16 -2.48
C LEU A 70 -7.12 4.49 -2.89
N THR A 71 -8.37 4.44 -3.34
CA THR A 71 -9.18 5.58 -3.74
C THR A 71 -10.64 5.39 -3.36
N THR A 72 -11.37 6.48 -3.19
CA THR A 72 -12.83 6.45 -2.97
C THR A 72 -13.62 6.45 -4.29
N LYS A 73 -12.95 6.69 -5.42
CA LYS A 73 -13.57 6.74 -6.75
C LYS A 73 -13.48 5.37 -7.42
N LYS A 74 -14.63 4.75 -7.67
CA LYS A 74 -14.71 3.52 -8.47
C LYS A 74 -14.22 3.80 -9.89
N PHE A 75 -13.36 2.92 -10.39
CA PHE A 75 -12.98 2.94 -11.80
C PHE A 75 -13.89 1.97 -12.56
N TYR A 76 -14.66 2.46 -13.53
CA TYR A 76 -15.77 1.71 -14.15
C TYR A 76 -15.35 0.51 -14.99
N LYS A 77 -14.07 0.36 -15.32
CA LYS A 77 -13.60 -0.73 -16.20
C LYS A 77 -13.35 -2.04 -15.46
N ASP A 78 -13.01 -2.00 -14.18
CA ASP A 78 -12.62 -3.19 -13.42
C ASP A 78 -13.66 -3.47 -12.31
N LYS A 79 -14.45 -4.54 -12.52
CA LYS A 79 -15.58 -4.89 -11.63
C LYS A 79 -15.14 -5.30 -10.23
N ASP A 80 -13.93 -5.84 -10.09
CA ASP A 80 -13.41 -6.45 -8.86
C ASP A 80 -12.31 -5.61 -8.21
N THR A 81 -12.53 -4.30 -8.07
CA THR A 81 -11.55 -3.38 -7.45
C THR A 81 -11.93 -2.93 -6.06
N ASN A 82 -13.11 -3.32 -5.58
CA ASN A 82 -13.60 -2.92 -4.28
C ASN A 82 -12.86 -3.67 -3.16
N ILE A 83 -12.53 -2.93 -2.10
CA ILE A 83 -11.90 -3.45 -0.90
C ILE A 83 -12.74 -3.01 0.30
N ASP A 84 -13.18 -3.98 1.10
CA ASP A 84 -13.77 -3.74 2.42
C ASP A 84 -12.67 -3.68 3.48
N LEU A 85 -12.29 -2.47 3.87
CA LEU A 85 -11.35 -2.23 4.97
C LEU A 85 -11.99 -2.40 6.36
N GLY A 86 -13.23 -2.87 6.44
CA GLY A 86 -13.86 -3.31 7.70
C GLY A 86 -13.13 -4.49 8.34
N ALA A 87 -12.41 -5.28 7.54
CA ALA A 87 -11.53 -6.34 8.02
C ALA A 87 -10.18 -5.83 8.56
N CYS A 88 -9.94 -4.51 8.51
CA CYS A 88 -8.75 -3.88 9.07
C CYS A 88 -8.96 -3.38 10.49
N VAL A 89 -8.08 -3.79 11.40
CA VAL A 89 -7.98 -3.24 12.75
C VAL A 89 -7.17 -1.96 12.67
N LYS A 90 -7.87 -0.82 12.71
CA LYS A 90 -7.25 0.51 12.71
C LYS A 90 -6.86 0.90 14.14
N THR A 91 -5.57 1.00 14.40
CA THR A 91 -5.02 1.34 15.71
C THR A 91 -4.68 2.83 15.83
N ALA A 92 -4.35 3.49 14.71
CA ALA A 92 -3.98 4.91 14.69
C ALA A 92 -5.19 5.84 14.49
N SER A 93 -5.28 6.88 15.32
CA SER A 93 -6.36 7.88 15.28
C SER A 93 -6.40 8.68 13.98
N GLU A 94 -5.21 8.88 13.40
CA GLU A 94 -4.92 9.61 12.17
C GLU A 94 -5.49 8.91 10.93
N CYS A 95 -5.97 7.67 11.09
CA CYS A 95 -6.51 6.85 10.01
C CYS A 95 -8.05 6.77 10.01
N LYS A 96 -8.75 7.47 10.92
CA LYS A 96 -10.22 7.48 11.01
C LYS A 96 -10.92 7.98 9.74
N TRP A 97 -10.26 8.85 8.97
CA TRP A 97 -10.80 9.37 7.70
C TRP A 97 -10.79 8.34 6.56
N ILE A 98 -10.02 7.25 6.68
CA ILE A 98 -9.97 6.19 5.68
C ILE A 98 -11.30 5.43 5.75
N LYS A 99 -12.10 5.57 4.68
CA LYS A 99 -13.43 4.95 4.60
C LYS A 99 -13.34 3.43 4.61
N ARG A 100 -14.38 2.78 5.16
CA ARG A 100 -14.52 1.31 5.15
C ARG A 100 -14.44 0.76 3.72
N ASN A 101 -15.32 1.25 2.85
CA ASN A 101 -15.32 0.85 1.44
C ASN A 101 -14.33 1.72 0.66
N SER A 102 -13.34 1.08 0.06
CA SER A 102 -12.34 1.70 -0.80
C SER A 102 -12.22 0.94 -2.11
N TYR A 103 -11.50 1.50 -3.08
CA TYR A 103 -11.19 0.85 -4.34
C TYR A 103 -9.68 0.88 -4.57
N LEU A 104 -9.16 -0.15 -5.25
CA LEU A 104 -7.81 -0.14 -5.76
C LEU A 104 -7.64 0.99 -6.77
N PHE A 105 -6.52 1.70 -6.65
CA PHE A 105 -6.16 2.77 -7.55
C PHE A 105 -5.78 2.21 -8.92
N TYR A 106 -6.43 2.73 -9.96
CA TYR A 106 -6.10 2.44 -11.34
C TYR A 106 -5.01 3.38 -11.86
N ASP A 107 -3.85 2.80 -12.17
CA ASP A 107 -2.76 3.53 -12.79
C ASP A 107 -3.11 3.82 -14.25
N ARG A 108 -3.39 5.09 -14.56
CA ARG A 108 -3.75 5.53 -15.91
C ARG A 108 -2.59 5.43 -16.90
N HIS A 109 -1.35 5.58 -16.43
CA HIS A 109 -0.17 5.47 -17.28
C HIS A 109 0.03 4.02 -17.72
N ARG A 110 -0.14 3.08 -16.79
CA ARG A 110 0.00 1.63 -17.03
C ARG A 110 -1.28 0.96 -17.51
N LYS A 111 -2.42 1.68 -17.50
CA LYS A 111 -3.75 1.22 -17.89
C LYS A 111 -4.21 -0.05 -17.14
N ARG A 112 -3.86 -0.17 -15.86
CA ARG A 112 -4.27 -1.30 -14.99
C ARG A 112 -4.17 -0.94 -13.51
N ILE A 113 -4.81 -1.75 -12.66
CA ILE A 113 -4.46 -1.80 -11.24
C ILE A 113 -3.00 -2.24 -11.12
N THR A 114 -2.23 -1.51 -10.33
CA THR A 114 -0.79 -1.70 -10.22
C THR A 114 -0.39 -1.76 -8.75
N GLY A 115 0.30 -2.84 -8.37
CA GLY A 115 1.06 -2.91 -7.13
C GLY A 115 2.48 -2.39 -7.37
N TYR A 116 3.05 -1.71 -6.38
CA TYR A 116 4.38 -1.12 -6.49
C TYR A 116 5.30 -1.80 -5.49
N ARG A 117 6.33 -2.50 -5.98
CA ARG A 117 7.39 -3.06 -5.13
C ARG A 117 8.44 -1.99 -4.89
N LEU A 118 8.51 -1.53 -3.66
CA LEU A 118 9.36 -0.43 -3.19
C LEU A 118 10.31 -0.94 -2.12
N LYS A 119 11.58 -0.51 -2.12
CA LYS A 119 12.47 -0.81 -1.01
C LYS A 119 11.98 -0.06 0.24
N SER A 120 12.05 -0.72 1.39
CA SER A 120 11.69 -0.13 2.67
C SER A 120 12.58 1.08 2.94
N GLY A 121 11.99 2.17 3.43
CA GLY A 121 12.70 3.44 3.66
C GLY A 121 12.79 4.40 2.47
N VAL A 122 12.33 4.01 1.26
CA VAL A 122 12.28 4.93 0.10
C VAL A 122 11.32 6.10 0.31
N PHE A 123 10.33 5.94 1.17
CA PHE A 123 9.40 7.00 1.57
C PHE A 123 8.92 6.79 3.00
N ASN A 124 8.54 7.88 3.67
CA ASN A 124 7.92 7.81 4.98
C ASN A 124 6.40 7.69 4.84
N PHE A 125 5.78 6.93 5.74
CA PHE A 125 4.33 6.76 5.79
C PHE A 125 3.85 6.55 7.22
N ILE A 126 2.55 6.70 7.42
CA ILE A 126 1.90 6.45 8.70
C ILE A 126 1.19 5.11 8.63
N GLY A 127 1.61 4.18 9.50
CA GLY A 127 0.96 2.88 9.68
C GLY A 127 -0.36 3.02 10.42
N CYS A 128 -1.42 2.45 9.86
CA CYS A 128 -2.78 2.50 10.42
C CYS A 128 -3.18 1.25 11.18
N GLY A 129 -2.50 0.12 10.94
CA GLY A 129 -2.82 -1.18 11.52
C GLY A 129 -2.75 -2.29 10.47
N TYR A 130 -3.41 -3.41 10.76
CA TYR A 130 -3.36 -4.61 9.94
C TYR A 130 -4.75 -5.05 9.48
N CYS A 131 -4.80 -5.77 8.37
CA CYS A 131 -6.01 -6.26 7.74
C CYS A 131 -5.98 -7.78 7.68
N LYS A 132 -7.03 -8.41 8.23
CA LYS A 132 -7.30 -9.83 8.01
C LYS A 132 -8.04 -9.98 6.69
N ASP A 133 -7.81 -11.08 5.98
CA ASP A 133 -8.66 -11.52 4.87
C ASP A 133 -8.85 -10.47 3.74
N LEU A 134 -7.72 -9.95 3.24
CA LEU A 134 -7.65 -9.12 2.01
C LEU A 134 -7.17 -9.94 0.81
N ASP A 135 -7.86 -11.03 0.49
CA ASP A 135 -7.47 -12.00 -0.55
C ASP A 135 -7.36 -11.39 -1.95
N ILE A 136 -8.11 -10.31 -2.21
CA ILE A 136 -8.01 -9.52 -3.44
C ILE A 136 -6.57 -9.03 -3.69
N ILE A 137 -5.81 -8.71 -2.64
CA ILE A 137 -4.41 -8.28 -2.77
C ILE A 137 -3.52 -9.43 -3.21
N ASP A 138 -3.74 -10.62 -2.67
CA ASP A 138 -3.00 -11.82 -3.07
C ASP A 138 -3.25 -12.13 -4.56
N LYS A 139 -4.50 -12.05 -5.02
CA LYS A 139 -4.87 -12.20 -6.44
C LYS A 139 -4.06 -11.26 -7.34
N TYR A 140 -3.98 -9.97 -7.02
CA TYR A 140 -3.22 -9.01 -7.84
C TYR A 140 -1.71 -9.25 -7.81
N ILE A 141 -1.17 -9.79 -6.71
CA ILE A 141 0.24 -10.18 -6.63
C ILE A 141 0.49 -11.40 -7.54
N GLU A 142 -0.35 -12.42 -7.47
CA GLU A 142 -0.27 -13.66 -8.28
C GLU A 142 -0.43 -13.40 -9.78
N GLU A 143 -1.31 -12.46 -10.15
CA GLU A 143 -1.52 -12.02 -11.54
C GLU A 143 -0.37 -11.15 -12.09
N ASN A 144 0.74 -10.99 -11.36
CA ASN A 144 1.90 -10.20 -11.73
C ASN A 144 1.57 -8.72 -12.04
N CYS A 145 0.62 -8.13 -11.32
CA CYS A 145 0.30 -6.70 -11.41
C CYS A 145 1.31 -5.81 -10.65
N VAL A 146 2.41 -6.39 -10.17
CA VAL A 146 3.44 -5.71 -9.39
C VAL A 146 4.58 -5.23 -10.28
N VAL A 147 4.95 -3.97 -10.13
CA VAL A 147 6.10 -3.36 -10.81
C VAL A 147 7.19 -3.02 -9.79
N SER A 148 8.43 -3.36 -10.10
CA SER A 148 9.58 -3.05 -9.26
C SER A 148 10.16 -1.70 -9.60
N PHE A 149 10.46 -0.91 -8.58
CA PHE A 149 11.25 0.31 -8.71
C PHE A 149 12.54 0.14 -7.91
N GLU A 150 13.64 0.14 -8.63
CA GLU A 150 14.97 0.23 -8.04
C GLU A 150 15.35 1.70 -8.02
N ASP A 151 15.68 2.22 -6.85
CA ASP A 151 16.28 3.54 -6.74
C ASP A 151 17.64 3.50 -7.44
N LYS A 152 17.78 4.22 -8.56
CA LYS A 152 19.05 4.32 -9.29
C LYS A 152 20.01 5.32 -8.62
N ARG A 153 19.68 5.85 -7.44
CA ARG A 153 20.57 6.70 -6.64
C ARG A 153 21.34 5.84 -5.63
N VAL A 154 22.33 5.12 -6.13
CA VAL A 154 23.50 4.67 -5.36
C VAL A 154 24.73 5.07 -6.15
#